data_AF-A0A3D3PK46-F1
#
_entry.id   AF-A0A3D3PK46-F1
#
_cell.length_a   1.000
_cell.length_b   1.000
_cell.length_c   1.000
_cell.angle_alpha   90.00
_cell.angle_beta   90.00
_cell.angle_gamma   90.00
#
_symmetry.space_group_name_H-M   'P 1'
#
loop_
_entity.id
_entity.type
_entity.pdbx_description
1 polymer ?
#
loop_
_entity_poly.entity_id
_entity_poly.type
_entity_poly.pdbx_seq_one_letter_code
_entity_poly.pdbx_strand_id
1 'polypeptide(L)'
;MLAIAVCALIANGCAVGPDYQRPSTATPAAYKEAHDWVPAAPADALERGPWWRLFDDPVLNALAARVDVSNQNVAAAIAAYAQARALVREQRASLFPVVTLNAGA
;
A
#
# COMPACT_ATOMS: atom_id res chain seq x y z
N MET A 1 -24.33 39.73 12.91
CA MET A 1 -24.93 38.40 12.65
C MET A 1 -24.15 37.57 11.63
N LEU A 2 -23.64 38.14 10.53
CA LEU A 2 -22.90 37.39 9.50
C LEU A 2 -21.59 36.73 10.00
N ALA A 3 -20.82 37.41 10.85
CA ALA A 3 -19.57 36.86 11.40
C ALA A 3 -19.77 35.62 12.28
N ILE A 4 -20.88 35.56 13.02
CA ILE A 4 -21.23 34.43 13.89
C ILE A 4 -21.63 33.22 13.05
N ALA A 5 -22.34 33.44 11.94
CA ALA A 5 -22.70 32.38 11.00
C ALA A 5 -21.47 31.75 10.33
N VAL A 6 -20.48 32.57 9.94
CA VAL A 6 -19.22 32.07 9.36
C VAL A 6 -18.46 31.20 10.36
N CYS A 7 -18.31 31.63 11.62
CA CYS A 7 -17.65 30.83 12.67
C CYS A 7 -18.36 29.51 12.97
N ALA A 8 -19.70 29.46 12.88
CA ALA A 8 -20.48 28.25 13.10
C ALA A 8 -20.33 27.21 11.97
N LEU A 9 -20.06 27.64 10.73
CA LEU A 9 -19.78 26.72 9.62
C LEU A 9 -18.39 26.06 9.72
N ILE A 10 -17.37 26.77 10.23
CA ILE A 10 -16.01 26.24 10.38
C ILE A 10 -15.86 25.30 11.59
N ALA A 11 -16.76 25.40 12.57
CA ALA A 11 -16.74 24.60 13.80
C ALA A 11 -17.32 23.18 13.64
N ASN A 12 -18.00 22.89 12.53
CA ASN A 12 -18.37 21.53 12.15
C ASN A 12 -17.15 20.84 11.52
N GLY A 13 -16.16 20.50 12.35
CA GLY A 13 -14.99 19.76 11.92
C GLY A 13 -15.41 18.53 11.10
N CYS A 14 -14.99 18.48 9.84
CA CYS A 14 -15.35 17.40 8.93
C CYS A 14 -14.71 16.10 9.41
N ALA A 15 -15.42 15.31 10.21
CA ALA A 15 -15.00 13.95 10.52
C ALA A 15 -15.03 13.11 9.24
N VAL A 16 -13.86 12.64 8.78
CA VAL A 16 -13.64 12.00 7.47
C VAL A 16 -14.03 10.51 7.45
N GLY A 17 -14.93 10.10 8.35
CA GLY A 17 -15.34 8.70 8.56
C GLY A 17 -14.87 8.13 9.90
N PRO A 18 -15.40 6.95 10.29
CA PRO A 18 -15.02 6.28 11.53
C PRO A 18 -13.57 5.76 11.48
N ASP A 19 -12.97 5.57 12.65
CA ASP A 19 -11.66 4.94 12.75
C ASP A 19 -11.64 3.57 12.09
N TYR A 20 -10.55 3.26 11.38
CA TYR A 20 -10.37 1.97 10.76
C TYR A 20 -10.36 0.86 11.80
N GLN A 21 -11.30 -0.08 11.70
CA GLN A 21 -11.32 -1.31 12.48
C GLN A 21 -11.00 -2.49 11.57
N ARG A 22 -9.92 -3.22 11.89
CA ARG A 22 -9.55 -4.42 11.15
C ARG A 22 -10.64 -5.49 11.36
N PRO A 23 -11.24 -6.03 10.29
CA PRO A 23 -12.19 -7.13 10.43
C PRO A 23 -11.51 -8.34 11.08
N SER A 24 -12.18 -8.95 12.06
CA SER A 24 -11.75 -10.23 12.60
C SER A 24 -11.99 -11.34 11.58
N THR A 25 -11.04 -12.24 11.42
CA THR A 25 -11.16 -13.44 10.58
C THR A 25 -11.29 -14.66 11.46
N ALA A 26 -12.26 -15.54 11.17
CA ALA A 26 -12.36 -16.83 11.85
C ALA A 26 -11.18 -17.73 11.46
N THR A 27 -10.16 -17.78 12.32
CA THR A 27 -9.03 -18.69 12.18
C THR A 27 -9.17 -19.85 13.15
N PRO A 28 -8.85 -21.09 12.73
CA PRO A 28 -8.87 -22.21 13.66
C PRO A 28 -7.82 -22.01 14.76
N ALA A 29 -8.12 -22.46 15.98
CA ALA A 29 -7.20 -22.36 17.11
C ALA A 29 -5.90 -23.17 16.89
N ALA A 30 -5.97 -24.23 16.08
CA ALA A 30 -4.84 -25.04 15.67
C ALA A 30 -5.06 -25.61 14.27
N TYR A 31 -3.97 -25.85 13.54
CA TYR A 31 -4.00 -26.64 12.32
C TYR A 31 -4.19 -28.12 12.65
N LYS A 32 -4.92 -28.86 11.81
CA LYS A 32 -5.19 -30.29 12.01
C LYS A 32 -3.92 -31.16 12.15
N GLU A 33 -2.83 -30.75 11.51
CA GLU A 33 -1.57 -31.49 11.49
C GLU A 33 -0.62 -31.11 12.65
N ALA A 34 -1.05 -30.31 13.63
CA ALA A 34 -0.16 -29.73 14.65
C ALA A 34 0.44 -30.71 15.69
N HIS A 35 0.22 -32.02 15.56
CA HIS A 35 0.69 -33.01 16.56
C HIS A 35 2.22 -33.05 16.66
N ASP A 36 2.89 -33.49 15.59
CA ASP A 36 4.36 -33.66 15.58
C ASP A 36 5.09 -32.41 15.05
N TRP A 37 4.37 -31.31 14.84
CA TRP A 37 4.91 -30.08 14.29
C TRP A 37 5.35 -29.12 15.40
N VAL A 38 6.53 -28.52 15.22
CA VAL A 38 7.04 -27.51 16.16
C VAL A 38 6.37 -26.16 15.87
N PRO A 39 5.95 -25.40 16.90
CA PRO A 39 5.49 -24.04 16.71
C PRO A 39 6.53 -23.19 15.95
N ALA A 40 6.10 -22.55 14.87
CA ALA A 40 6.99 -21.66 14.11
C ALA A 40 7.39 -20.46 14.97
N ALA A 41 8.68 -20.09 14.91
CA ALA A 41 9.17 -18.81 15.42
C ALA A 41 9.27 -17.85 14.22
N PRO A 42 8.30 -16.93 14.02
CA PRO A 42 8.27 -16.09 12.83
C PRO A 42 9.45 -15.11 12.83
N ALA A 43 10.17 -15.06 11.71
CA ALA A 43 11.30 -14.17 11.51
C ALA A 43 10.94 -12.96 10.64
N ASP A 44 9.71 -12.45 10.78
CA ASP A 44 9.17 -11.39 9.92
C ASP A 44 9.95 -10.07 10.01
N ALA A 45 10.73 -9.88 11.07
CA ALA A 45 11.62 -8.73 11.26
C ALA A 45 12.96 -8.84 10.50
N LEU A 46 13.31 -10.01 9.96
CA LEU A 46 14.53 -10.17 9.18
C LEU A 46 14.31 -9.76 7.73
N GLU A 47 15.31 -9.14 7.10
CA GLU A 47 15.29 -8.94 5.66
C GLU A 47 15.26 -10.30 4.96
N ARG A 48 14.18 -10.55 4.21
CA ARG A 48 13.96 -11.82 3.52
C ARG A 48 14.96 -12.05 2.38
N GLY A 49 15.55 -10.95 1.86
CA GLY A 49 16.57 -10.97 0.82
C GLY A 49 16.17 -11.83 -0.40
N PRO A 50 17.16 -12.30 -1.17
CA PRO A 50 16.95 -13.34 -2.18
C PRO A 50 16.75 -14.70 -1.49
N TRP A 51 15.57 -14.89 -0.90
CA TRP A 51 15.17 -16.08 -0.12
C TRP A 51 15.44 -17.41 -0.85
N TRP A 52 15.41 -17.40 -2.18
CA TRP A 52 15.67 -18.58 -3.01
C TRP A 52 17.13 -19.06 -2.95
N ARG A 53 18.08 -18.25 -2.46
CA ARG A 53 19.47 -18.70 -2.28
C ARG A 53 19.61 -19.81 -1.24
N LEU A 54 18.63 -19.96 -0.34
CA LEU A 54 18.60 -21.04 0.65
C LEU A 54 18.53 -22.44 0.02
N PHE A 55 18.11 -22.55 -1.25
CA PHE A 55 18.10 -23.82 -1.98
C PHE A 55 19.47 -24.23 -2.53
N ASP A 56 20.47 -23.34 -2.48
CA ASP A 56 21.83 -23.56 -3.00
C ASP A 56 21.87 -24.07 -4.46
N ASP A 57 20.88 -23.64 -5.26
CA ASP A 57 20.77 -24.01 -6.68
C ASP A 57 21.29 -22.86 -7.58
N PRO A 58 22.41 -23.05 -8.29
CA PRO A 58 22.98 -22.02 -9.16
C PRO A 58 22.10 -21.71 -10.38
N VAL A 59 21.32 -22.68 -10.87
CA VAL A 59 20.37 -22.48 -11.97
C VAL A 59 19.20 -21.63 -11.50
N LEU A 60 18.63 -21.94 -10.32
CA LEU A 60 17.58 -21.14 -9.72
C LEU A 60 18.02 -19.68 -9.49
N ASN A 61 19.25 -19.49 -8.99
CA ASN A 61 19.82 -18.17 -8.80
C ASN A 61 19.90 -17.37 -10.10
N ALA A 62 20.35 -18.02 -11.19
CA ALA A 62 20.43 -17.38 -12.50
C ALA A 62 19.04 -17.06 -13.08
N LEU A 63 18.05 -17.93 -12.89
CA LEU A 63 16.68 -17.70 -13.34
C LEU A 63 16.02 -16.56 -12.57
N ALA A 64 16.12 -16.55 -11.23
CA ALA A 64 15.54 -15.50 -10.40
C ALA A 64 16.13 -14.12 -10.73
N ALA A 65 17.44 -14.03 -11.00
CA ALA A 65 18.07 -12.78 -11.44
C ALA A 65 17.52 -12.26 -12.78
N ARG A 66 17.13 -13.15 -13.71
CA ARG A 66 16.51 -12.75 -14.98
C ARG A 66 15.09 -12.23 -14.78
N VAL A 67 14.33 -12.84 -13.88
CA VAL A 67 12.96 -12.40 -13.55
C VAL A 67 12.95 -10.95 -13.08
N ASP A 68 13.91 -10.57 -12.23
CA ASP A 68 14.00 -9.20 -11.70
C ASP A 68 14.18 -8.14 -12.81
N VAL A 69 14.92 -8.48 -13.87
CA VAL A 69 15.22 -7.54 -14.96
C VAL A 69 14.13 -7.50 -16.03
N SER A 70 13.55 -8.64 -16.40
CA SER A 70 12.74 -8.74 -17.63
C SER A 70 11.28 -9.13 -17.43
N ASN A 71 10.80 -9.30 -16.19
CA ASN A 71 9.43 -9.73 -15.95
C ASN A 71 8.40 -8.62 -16.21
N GLN A 72 7.69 -8.75 -17.34
CA GLN A 72 6.68 -7.78 -17.78
C GLN A 72 5.44 -7.73 -16.88
N ASN A 73 5.12 -8.82 -16.15
CA ASN A 73 4.02 -8.80 -15.19
C ASN A 73 4.37 -7.94 -13.98
N VAL A 74 5.62 -8.00 -13.50
CA VAL A 74 6.10 -7.13 -12.42
C VAL A 74 6.14 -5.68 -12.89
N ALA A 75 6.65 -5.42 -14.10
CA ALA A 75 6.65 -4.08 -14.68
C ALA A 75 5.22 -3.50 -14.78
N ALA A 76 4.25 -4.29 -15.23
CA ALA A 76 2.85 -3.90 -15.28
C ALA A 76 2.27 -3.60 -13.89
N ALA A 77 2.59 -4.40 -12.87
CA ALA A 77 2.17 -4.16 -11.49
C ALA A 77 2.76 -2.86 -10.91
N ILE A 78 4.04 -2.58 -11.19
CA ILE A 78 4.69 -1.31 -10.81
C ILE A 78 4.00 -0.13 -11.48
N ALA A 79 3.69 -0.23 -12.77
CA ALA A 79 2.97 0.81 -13.51
C ALA A 79 1.57 1.06 -12.94
N ALA A 80 0.82 0.00 -12.64
CA ALA A 80 -0.50 0.10 -12.00
C ALA A 80 -0.42 0.78 -10.61
N TYR A 81 0.59 0.45 -9.81
CA TYR A 81 0.84 1.12 -8.53
C TYR A 81 1.18 2.61 -8.72
N ALA A 82 2.03 2.94 -9.69
CA ALA A 82 2.38 4.32 -10.01
C ALA A 82 1.16 5.13 -10.47
N GLN A 83 0.27 4.53 -11.27
CA GLN A 83 -1.01 5.10 -11.68
C GLN A 83 -1.91 5.37 -10.47
N ALA A 84 -2.08 4.40 -9.57
CA ALA A 84 -2.88 4.58 -8.36
C ALA A 84 -2.34 5.73 -7.50
N ARG A 85 -1.02 5.84 -7.34
CA ARG A 85 -0.38 6.97 -6.66
C ARG A 85 -0.62 8.31 -7.38
N ALA A 86 -0.61 8.33 -8.70
CA ALA A 86 -0.87 9.54 -9.47
C ALA A 86 -2.31 10.03 -9.26
N LEU A 87 -3.29 9.13 -9.26
CA LEU A 87 -4.69 9.46 -8.95
C LEU A 87 -4.82 10.07 -7.55
N VAL A 88 -4.16 9.49 -6.53
CA VAL A 88 -4.16 10.08 -5.18
C VAL A 88 -3.54 11.48 -5.17
N ARG A 89 -2.45 11.70 -5.92
CA ARG A 89 -1.83 13.03 -6.03
C ARG A 89 -2.74 14.04 -6.72
N GLU A 90 -3.42 13.64 -7.79
CA GLU A 90 -4.40 14.47 -8.49
C GLU A 90 -5.54 14.89 -7.54
N GLN A 91 -6.12 13.93 -6.82
CA GLN A 91 -7.15 14.23 -5.82
C GLN A 91 -6.64 15.17 -4.73
N ARG A 92 -5.40 14.99 -4.26
CA ARG A 92 -4.78 15.93 -3.30
C ARG A 92 -4.51 17.31 -3.88
N ALA A 93 -4.19 17.42 -5.17
CA ALA A 93 -3.94 18.70 -5.82
C ALA A 93 -5.20 19.60 -5.81
N SER A 94 -6.39 18.99 -5.83
CA SER A 94 -7.68 19.71 -5.70
C SER A 94 -7.85 20.48 -4.38
N LEU A 95 -7.04 20.18 -3.36
CA LEU A 95 -7.05 20.89 -2.08
C LEU A 95 -6.28 22.22 -2.13
N PHE A 96 -5.62 22.55 -3.24
CA PHE A 96 -4.81 23.74 -3.41
C PHE A 96 -5.37 24.68 -4.49
N PRO A 97 -5.10 26.00 -4.41
CA PRO A 97 -5.46 26.94 -5.48
C PRO A 97 -4.76 26.59 -6.79
N VAL A 98 -5.49 26.71 -7.91
CA VAL A 98 -4.92 26.58 -9.26
C VAL A 98 -4.47 27.96 -9.73
N VAL A 99 -3.18 28.11 -10.03
CA VAL A 99 -2.63 29.32 -10.63
C VAL A 99 -2.66 29.17 -12.14
N THR A 100 -3.43 30.02 -12.82
CA THR A 100 -3.46 30.10 -14.29
C THR A 100 -3.14 31.53 -14.73
N LEU A 101 -2.49 31.68 -15.88
CA LEU A 101 -2.29 32.96 -16.53
C LEU A 101 -3.18 33.00 -17.78
N ASN A 102 -4.01 34.03 -17.90
CA ASN A 102 -4.80 34.28 -19.10
C ASN A 102 -4.54 35.73 -19.56
N ALA A 103 -4.19 35.90 -20.83
CA ALA A 103 -4.02 37.21 -21.47
C ALA A 103 -5.07 37.35 -22.58
N GLY A 104 -6.05 38.22 -22.35
CA GLY A 104 -7.03 38.63 -23.35
C GLY A 104 -6.57 39.87 -24.11
N ALA A 105 -7.00 39.99 -25.37
CA ALA A 105 -6.77 41.16 -26.23
C ALA A 105 -7.67 42.34 -25.86
#